data_AF-V9HCR1-F1
#
_entry.id   AF-V9HCR1-F1
#
_cell.length_a   1.000
_cell.length_b   1.000
_cell.length_c   1.000
_cell.angle_alpha   90.00
_cell.angle_beta   90.00
_cell.angle_gamma   90.00
#
_symmetry.space_group_name_H-M   'P 1'
#
loop_
_entity.id
_entity.type
_entity.pdbx_description
1 polymer ?
#
loop_
_entity_poly.entity_id
_entity_poly.type
_entity_poly.pdbx_seq_one_letter_code
_entity_poly.pdbx_strand_id
1 'polypeptide(L)'
;MPYRDLIKNQYDEINNLTNLLGSMVNSYRLLIGGANELNNISEAKKSHVRDAVERADDLGDIIDEIIKTLDECSSSYTRYCKMKKQYIDEKTNKDSILTEIDYELDFDNSEREDEE
;
A
#
# COMPACT_ATOMS: atom_id res chain seq x y z
N MET A 1 5.89 -1.27 -24.80
CA MET A 1 6.01 -0.72 -23.44
C MET A 1 7.12 -1.48 -22.72
N PRO A 2 8.15 -0.80 -22.20
CA PRO A 2 9.22 -1.43 -21.42
C PRO A 2 8.68 -2.21 -20.21
N TYR A 3 9.31 -3.34 -19.87
CA TYR A 3 8.89 -4.18 -18.74
C TYR A 3 8.90 -3.42 -17.40
N ARG A 4 9.84 -2.50 -17.21
CA ARG A 4 9.90 -1.59 -16.05
C ARG A 4 8.64 -0.75 -15.90
N ASP A 5 8.08 -0.25 -17.00
CA ASP A 5 6.91 0.62 -16.96
C ASP A 5 5.65 -0.18 -16.61
N LEU A 6 5.55 -1.42 -17.08
CA LEU A 6 4.46 -2.34 -16.70
C LEU A 6 4.46 -2.61 -15.19
N ILE A 7 5.64 -2.87 -14.62
CA ILE A 7 5.77 -3.11 -13.18
C ILE A 7 5.50 -1.85 -12.36
N LYS A 8 5.95 -0.68 -12.83
CA LYS A 8 5.63 0.59 -12.18
C LYS A 8 4.12 0.83 -12.16
N ASN A 9 3.46 0.62 -13.29
CA ASN A 9 2.00 0.74 -13.36
C ASN A 9 1.29 -0.21 -12.39
N GLN A 10 1.75 -1.47 -12.29
CA GLN A 10 1.20 -2.42 -11.33
C GLN A 10 1.37 -1.94 -9.88
N TYR A 11 2.52 -1.35 -9.54
CA TYR A 11 2.75 -0.76 -8.21
C TYR A 11 1.78 0.40 -7.95
N ASP A 12 1.58 1.28 -8.92
CA ASP A 12 0.66 2.41 -8.82
C ASP A 12 -0.80 1.93 -8.67
N GLU A 13 -1.20 0.88 -9.39
CA GLU A 13 -2.52 0.24 -9.26
C GLU A 13 -2.74 -0.36 -7.87
N ILE A 14 -1.74 -1.06 -7.30
CA ILE A 14 -1.79 -1.59 -5.93
C ILE A 14 -1.95 -0.46 -4.91
N ASN A 15 -1.23 0.65 -5.08
CA ASN A 15 -1.37 1.81 -4.21
C ASN A 15 -2.76 2.44 -4.32
N ASN A 16 -3.29 2.56 -5.54
CA ASN A 16 -4.63 3.08 -5.77
C ASN A 16 -5.70 2.20 -5.10
N LEU A 17 -5.59 0.87 -5.22
CA LEU A 17 -6.48 -0.08 -4.53
C LEU A 17 -6.36 0.01 -3.01
N THR A 18 -5.14 0.17 -2.48
CA THR A 18 -4.90 0.34 -1.04
C THR A 18 -5.54 1.63 -0.52
N ASN A 19 -5.42 2.72 -1.27
CA ASN A 19 -6.06 3.99 -0.92
C ASN A 19 -7.59 3.90 -1.01
N LEU A 20 -8.11 3.23 -2.04
CA LEU A 20 -9.54 3.00 -2.19
C LEU A 20 -10.09 2.17 -1.03
N LEU A 21 -9.41 1.08 -0.65
CA LEU A 21 -9.76 0.25 0.49
C LEU A 21 -9.84 1.09 1.78
N GLY A 22 -8.83 1.93 2.04
CA GLY A 22 -8.82 2.82 3.19
C GLY A 22 -10.01 3.79 3.20
N SER A 23 -10.39 4.34 2.05
CA SER A 23 -11.56 5.21 1.91
C SER A 23 -12.88 4.45 2.19
N MET A 24 -13.02 3.23 1.66
CA MET A 24 -14.22 2.42 1.84
C MET A 24 -14.37 1.96 3.30
N VAL A 25 -13.29 1.50 3.95
CA VAL A 25 -13.28 1.12 5.37
C VAL A 25 -13.68 2.30 6.27
N ASN A 26 -13.17 3.50 5.97
CA ASN A 26 -13.58 4.70 6.70
C ASN A 26 -15.08 5.00 6.52
N SER A 27 -15.59 4.89 5.30
CA SER A 27 -17.01 5.08 4.99
C SER A 27 -17.90 4.05 5.70
N TYR A 28 -17.48 2.78 5.73
CA TYR A 28 -18.16 1.71 6.47
C TYR A 28 -18.28 2.04 7.96
N ARG A 29 -17.16 2.44 8.58
CA ARG A 29 -17.15 2.84 9.99
C ARG A 29 -18.09 4.02 10.26
N LEU A 30 -18.15 5.00 9.35
CA LEU A 30 -19.07 6.14 9.46
C LEU A 30 -20.54 5.71 9.36
N LEU A 31 -20.88 4.79 8.45
CA LEU A 31 -22.24 4.25 8.33
C LEU A 31 -22.67 3.52 9.60
N ILE A 32 -21.82 2.64 10.14
CA ILE A 32 -22.08 1.94 11.40
C ILE A 32 -22.23 2.93 12.57
N GLY A 33 -21.33 3.92 12.66
CA GLY A 33 -21.40 4.97 13.67
C GLY A 33 -22.71 5.77 13.58
N GLY A 34 -23.07 6.22 12.38
CA GLY A 34 -24.32 6.95 12.13
C GLY A 34 -25.57 6.11 12.39
N ALA A 35 -25.56 4.81 12.08
CA ALA A 35 -26.65 3.90 12.42
C ALA A 35 -26.82 3.77 13.94
N ASN A 36 -25.72 3.66 14.69
CA ASN A 36 -25.76 3.64 16.15
C ASN A 36 -26.26 4.97 16.74
N GLU A 37 -25.81 6.10 16.23
CA GLU A 37 -26.31 7.42 16.65
C GLU A 37 -27.82 7.55 16.39
N LEU A 38 -28.27 7.16 15.20
CA LEU A 38 -29.68 7.17 14.82
C LEU A 38 -30.53 6.28 15.74
N ASN A 39 -30.02 5.11 16.13
CA ASN A 39 -30.71 4.19 17.03
C ASN A 39 -30.89 4.75 18.46
N ASN A 40 -30.07 5.71 18.86
CA ASN A 40 -30.14 6.36 20.17
C ASN A 40 -31.05 7.61 20.18
N ILE A 41 -31.64 7.98 19.03
CA ILE A 41 -32.62 9.06 18.95
C ILE A 41 -34.01 8.49 19.28
N SER A 42 -34.69 9.02 20.30
CA SER A 42 -35.96 8.46 20.81
C SER A 42 -37.07 8.38 19.76
N GLU A 43 -37.13 9.37 18.86
CA GLU A 43 -38.14 9.48 17.79
C GLU A 43 -37.70 8.83 16.47
N ALA A 44 -36.50 8.21 16.42
CA ALA A 44 -36.04 7.59 15.20
C ALA A 44 -36.85 6.33 14.88
N LYS A 45 -37.26 6.20 13.62
CA LYS A 45 -37.90 4.98 13.14
C LYS A 45 -36.87 3.86 13.04
N LYS A 46 -37.21 2.69 13.59
CA LYS A 46 -36.40 1.46 13.47
C LYS A 46 -36.06 1.13 12.02
N SER A 47 -36.96 1.43 11.07
CA SER A 47 -36.69 1.22 9.65
C SER A 47 -35.45 2.00 9.17
N HIS A 48 -35.27 3.25 9.60
CA HIS A 48 -34.14 4.05 9.18
C HIS A 48 -32.81 3.55 9.75
N VAL A 49 -32.81 3.02 10.98
CA VAL A 49 -31.64 2.36 11.56
C VAL A 49 -31.27 1.13 10.73
N ARG A 50 -32.27 0.29 10.41
CA ARG A 50 -32.05 -0.90 9.59
C ARG A 50 -31.55 -0.54 8.20
N ASP A 51 -32.14 0.45 7.53
CA ASP A 51 -31.71 0.90 6.21
C ASP A 51 -30.25 1.44 6.25
N ALA A 52 -29.82 2.06 7.36
CA ALA A 52 -28.44 2.50 7.55
C ALA A 52 -27.46 1.33 7.75
N VAL A 53 -27.87 0.29 8.48
CA VAL A 53 -27.09 -0.94 8.64
C VAL A 53 -27.00 -1.71 7.33
N GLU A 54 -28.10 -1.84 6.58
CA GLU A 54 -28.12 -2.50 5.26
C GLU A 54 -27.14 -1.82 4.29
N ARG A 55 -27.09 -0.48 4.26
CA ARG A 55 -26.08 0.25 3.45
C ARG A 55 -24.63 -0.02 3.89
N ALA A 56 -24.40 -0.24 5.18
CA ALA A 56 -23.06 -0.59 5.67
C ALA A 56 -22.70 -2.01 5.23
N ASP A 57 -23.65 -2.94 5.25
CA ASP A 57 -23.49 -4.31 4.78
C ASP A 57 -23.14 -4.34 3.28
N ASP A 58 -23.90 -3.63 2.45
CA ASP A 58 -23.63 -3.48 1.01
C ASP A 58 -22.22 -2.93 0.74
N LEU A 59 -21.75 -1.99 1.57
CA LEU A 59 -20.39 -1.46 1.46
C LEU A 59 -19.32 -2.46 1.94
N GLY A 60 -19.67 -3.33 2.90
CA GLY A 60 -18.85 -4.45 3.33
C GLY A 60 -18.52 -5.41 2.18
N ASP A 61 -19.52 -5.75 1.37
CA ASP A 61 -19.31 -6.59 0.18
C ASP A 61 -18.33 -5.96 -0.82
N ILE A 62 -18.42 -4.64 -1.02
CA ILE A 62 -17.48 -3.90 -1.89
C ILE A 62 -16.05 -3.94 -1.30
N ILE A 63 -15.91 -3.78 0.02
CA ILE A 63 -14.62 -3.87 0.71
C ILE A 63 -14.00 -5.26 0.51
N ASP A 64 -14.79 -6.32 0.64
CA ASP A 64 -14.32 -7.70 0.46
C ASP A 64 -13.80 -7.95 -0.96
N GLU A 65 -14.48 -7.45 -1.98
CA GLU A 65 -14.01 -7.54 -3.37
C GLU A 65 -12.72 -6.76 -3.62
N ILE A 66 -12.55 -5.58 -2.98
CA ILE A 66 -11.30 -4.82 -3.05
C ILE A 66 -10.15 -5.60 -2.39
N ILE A 67 -10.39 -6.24 -1.24
CA ILE A 67 -9.38 -7.05 -0.54
C ILE A 67 -8.92 -8.22 -1.42
N LYS A 68 -9.86 -8.96 -2.03
CA LYS A 68 -9.54 -10.06 -2.94
C LYS A 68 -8.71 -9.57 -4.13
N THR A 69 -9.13 -8.48 -4.75
CA THR A 69 -8.42 -7.87 -5.89
C THR A 69 -7.00 -7.43 -5.49
N LEU A 70 -6.84 -6.84 -4.31
CA LEU A 70 -5.55 -6.40 -3.81
C LEU A 70 -4.60 -7.59 -3.55
N ASP A 71 -5.11 -8.70 -3.00
CA ASP A 71 -4.32 -9.93 -2.81
C ASP A 71 -3.81 -10.48 -4.14
N GLU A 72 -4.70 -10.60 -5.13
CA GLU A 72 -4.35 -11.06 -6.48
C GLU A 72 -3.30 -10.16 -7.14
N CYS A 73 -3.52 -8.85 -7.16
CA CYS A 73 -2.62 -7.87 -7.77
C CYS A 73 -1.26 -7.81 -7.07
N SER A 74 -1.24 -7.85 -5.74
CA SER A 74 -0.02 -7.74 -4.93
C SER A 74 0.86 -8.98 -5.03
N SER A 75 0.28 -10.16 -5.26
CA SER A 75 1.02 -11.41 -5.42
C SER A 75 2.04 -11.34 -6.57
N SER A 76 1.64 -10.79 -7.72
CA SER A 76 2.47 -10.65 -8.92
C SER A 76 3.61 -9.66 -8.70
N TYR A 77 3.30 -8.50 -8.11
CA TYR A 77 4.31 -7.49 -7.79
C TYR A 77 5.33 -8.01 -6.76
N THR A 78 4.86 -8.72 -5.74
CA THR A 78 5.72 -9.36 -4.72
C THR A 78 6.68 -10.36 -5.35
N ARG A 79 6.20 -11.17 -6.30
CA ARG A 79 7.04 -12.11 -7.05
C ARG A 79 8.11 -11.39 -7.87
N TYR A 80 7.76 -10.30 -8.54
CA TYR A 80 8.73 -9.45 -9.25
C TYR A 80 9.83 -8.94 -8.29
N CYS A 81 9.45 -8.37 -7.14
CA CYS A 81 10.42 -7.86 -6.17
C CYS A 81 11.38 -8.95 -5.69
N LYS A 82 10.89 -10.18 -5.45
CA LYS A 82 11.72 -11.33 -5.09
C LYS A 82 12.71 -11.69 -6.20
N MET A 83 12.26 -11.78 -7.45
CA MET A 83 13.13 -12.09 -8.59
C MET A 83 14.19 -11.01 -8.81
N LYS A 84 13.79 -9.73 -8.74
CA LYS A 84 14.72 -8.59 -8.85
C LYS A 84 15.78 -8.65 -7.75
N LYS A 85 15.38 -8.91 -6.51
CA LYS A 85 16.30 -9.07 -5.38
C LYS A 85 17.31 -10.19 -5.66
N GLN A 86 16.84 -11.38 -6.05
CA GLN A 86 17.72 -12.51 -6.36
C GLN A 86 18.73 -12.17 -7.45
N TYR A 87 18.30 -11.53 -8.53
CA TYR A 87 19.20 -11.09 -9.59
C TYR A 87 20.26 -10.10 -9.10
N ILE A 88 19.87 -9.15 -8.24
CA ILE A 88 20.81 -8.21 -7.61
C ILE A 88 21.80 -9.00 -6.75
N ASP A 89 21.31 -9.83 -5.83
CA ASP A 89 22.13 -10.63 -4.92
C ASP A 89 23.14 -11.52 -5.68
N GLU A 90 22.76 -12.10 -6.83
CA GLU A 90 23.66 -12.91 -7.67
C GLU A 90 24.72 -12.11 -8.42
N LYS A 91 24.43 -10.85 -8.78
CA LYS A 91 25.34 -9.98 -9.55
C LYS A 91 26.20 -9.09 -8.67
N THR A 92 25.75 -8.84 -7.47
CA THR A 92 26.43 -8.04 -6.48
C THR A 92 27.59 -8.83 -5.87
N ASN A 93 28.81 -8.32 -6.05
CA ASN A 93 29.99 -8.82 -5.36
C ASN A 93 30.23 -7.96 -4.12
N LYS A 94 30.30 -8.60 -2.94
CA LYS A 94 30.61 -7.95 -1.67
C LYS A 94 31.85 -7.06 -1.75
N ASP A 95 32.92 -7.55 -2.37
CA ASP A 95 34.19 -6.82 -2.44
C ASP A 95 34.06 -5.58 -3.32
N SER A 96 33.22 -5.63 -4.36
CA SER A 96 32.92 -4.47 -5.20
C SER A 96 32.14 -3.41 -4.42
N ILE A 97 31.18 -3.81 -3.57
CA ILE A 97 30.46 -2.86 -2.71
C ILE A 97 31.42 -2.25 -1.69
N LEU A 98 32.21 -3.06 -1.01
CA LEU A 98 33.15 -2.57 0.01
C LEU A 98 34.16 -1.59 -0.61
N THR A 99 34.64 -1.89 -1.83
CA THR A 99 35.52 -1.00 -2.57
C THR A 99 34.84 0.33 -2.89
N GLU A 100 33.58 0.32 -3.33
CA GLU A 100 32.81 1.55 -3.60
C GLU A 100 32.64 2.39 -2.32
N ILE A 101 32.32 1.76 -1.19
CA ILE A 101 32.20 2.42 0.11
C ILE A 101 33.54 3.01 0.57
N ASP A 102 34.63 2.24 0.49
CA ASP A 102 35.96 2.71 0.90
C ASP A 102 36.40 3.91 0.03
N TYR A 103 36.14 3.87 -1.28
CA TYR A 103 36.40 5.01 -2.16
C TYR A 103 35.57 6.25 -1.80
N GLU A 104 34.28 6.11 -1.50
CA GLU A 104 33.44 7.24 -1.07
C GLU A 104 33.92 7.82 0.26
N LEU A 105 34.29 6.98 1.24
CA LEU A 105 34.81 7.43 2.53
C LEU A 105 36.16 8.13 2.39
N ASP A 106 37.06 7.62 1.56
CA ASP A 106 38.35 8.24 1.28
C ASP A 106 38.18 9.57 0.52
N PHE A 107 37.21 9.64 -0.42
CA PHE A 107 36.86 10.87 -1.12
C PHE A 107 36.33 11.94 -0.15
N ASP A 108 35.38 11.59 0.72
CA ASP A 108 34.84 12.49 1.75
C ASP A 108 35.90 12.95 2.75
N ASN A 109 36.90 12.12 3.05
CA ASN A 109 38.02 12.52 3.91
C ASN A 109 38.98 13.47 3.18
N SER A 110 39.22 13.27 1.89
CA SER A 110 40.09 14.14 1.09
C SER A 110 39.55 15.56 0.96
N GLU A 111 38.22 15.75 0.83
CA GLU A 111 37.61 17.08 0.80
C GLU A 111 37.74 17.84 2.13
N ARG A 112 37.93 17.15 3.26
CA ARG A 112 38.11 17.78 4.58
C ARG A 112 39.54 18.19 4.87
N GLU A 113 40.53 17.50 4.31
CA GLU A 113 41.95 17.84 4.49
C GLU A 113 42.37 19.05 3.65
N ASP A 114 41.67 19.34 2.56
CA ASP A 114 41.92 20.49 1.67
C ASP A 114 41.31 21.83 2.18
N GLU A 115 40.55 21.82 3.28
CA GLU A 115 39.88 23.00 3.88
C GLU A 115 40.57 23.56 5.16
N GLU A 116 41.70 22.99 5.62
CA GLU A 116 42.54 23.51 6.75
C GLU A 116 43.82 24.23 6.29
#